data_AF-A0A812CA99-F1
#
_entry.id   AF-A0A812CA99-F1
#
_cell.length_a   1.000
_cell.length_b   1.000
_cell.length_c   1.000
_cell.angle_alpha   90.00
_cell.angle_beta   90.00
_cell.angle_gamma   90.00
#
_symmetry.space_group_name_H-M   'P 1'
#
loop_
_entity.id
_entity.type
_entity.pdbx_description
1 polymer ?
#
loop_
_entity_poly.entity_id
_entity_poly.type
_entity_poly.pdbx_seq_one_letter_code
_entity_poly.pdbx_strand_id
1 'polypeptide(L)'
;MHLSSWIERLDIPTVAAQRSFLWIWCGNAEGLERGRTCLKRWGFRRCEDICWVKTNIKNPGHNKNLQPNATFQRTKEHCLMGIKGTVKRSTDGDFIHANVDIDLIIEEEPEYSCKDKPVEIFHIIEHFCLGKRRLHIFGRDSTIRPGWVTVGPELTSSNFNAEMYKQVVNKDAHGHLTGCTDEIERLRPKSPPPKNKPGNNNSDRGNKEGTGRGGVSGRGGNTNRGSSQQRGNSNKGMSVGGRGHMGGVGGAIFIRMRIWRSLCFFFKESWAQGPNAKMMTVTAFEVLPSLSLDFNVLRI
;
A
#
# COMPACT_ATOMS: atom_id res chain seq x y z
N MET A 1 13.40 -13.67 -18.51
CA MET A 1 13.96 -12.89 -17.38
C MET A 1 13.65 -13.67 -16.10
N HIS A 2 14.66 -14.09 -15.35
CA HIS A 2 14.52 -14.69 -14.00
C HIS A 2 14.83 -13.61 -12.96
N LEU A 3 14.24 -13.73 -11.76
CA LEU A 3 14.27 -12.75 -10.65
C LEU A 3 15.30 -11.62 -10.83
N SER A 4 16.53 -11.74 -10.32
CA SER A 4 17.33 -12.90 -9.91
C SER A 4 17.63 -12.96 -8.38
N SER A 5 18.48 -13.89 -7.89
CA SER A 5 18.66 -14.18 -6.44
C SER A 5 19.32 -13.06 -5.62
N TRP A 6 19.93 -12.07 -6.27
CA TRP A 6 20.56 -10.97 -5.56
C TRP A 6 19.60 -9.83 -5.19
N ILE A 7 18.47 -9.68 -5.89
CA ILE A 7 17.44 -8.68 -5.57
C ILE A 7 16.97 -8.80 -4.13
N GLU A 8 16.73 -10.02 -3.67
CA GLU A 8 16.27 -10.31 -2.31
C GLU A 8 17.24 -9.79 -1.23
N ARG A 9 18.49 -9.51 -1.58
CA ARG A 9 19.51 -8.94 -0.67
C ARG A 9 19.45 -7.42 -0.54
N LEU A 10 18.67 -6.72 -1.36
CA LEU A 10 18.53 -5.27 -1.30
C LEU A 10 17.73 -4.83 -0.07
N ASP A 11 18.21 -3.81 0.62
CA ASP A 11 17.58 -3.28 1.83
C ASP A 11 16.50 -2.21 1.51
N ILE A 12 15.51 -2.60 0.72
CA ILE A 12 14.30 -1.79 0.48
C ILE A 12 13.59 -1.37 1.81
N PRO A 13 13.60 -2.16 2.90
CA PRO A 13 13.07 -1.71 4.20
C PRO A 13 13.69 -0.45 4.78
N THR A 14 15.00 -0.20 4.63
CA THR A 14 15.64 0.99 5.23
C THR A 14 15.11 2.30 4.69
N VAL A 15 15.00 2.39 3.36
CA VAL A 15 14.53 3.58 2.64
C VAL A 15 13.01 3.75 2.71
N ALA A 16 12.26 2.69 3.05
CA ALA A 16 10.80 2.70 2.96
C ALA A 16 10.07 3.49 4.03
N ALA A 17 8.90 4.03 3.63
CA ALA A 17 7.95 4.59 4.57
C ALA A 17 7.38 3.57 5.55
N GLN A 18 6.79 4.11 6.63
CA GLN A 18 5.81 3.37 7.43
C GLN A 18 4.52 3.09 6.64
N ARG A 19 4.09 4.02 5.78
CA ARG A 19 2.92 3.95 4.89
C ARG A 19 3.39 4.21 3.45
N SER A 20 3.61 3.15 2.67
CA SER A 20 4.10 3.24 1.27
C SER A 20 3.69 2.04 0.42
N PHE A 21 3.94 2.18 -0.87
CA PHE A 21 3.76 1.16 -1.88
C PHE A 21 5.09 0.84 -2.59
N LEU A 22 5.15 -0.36 -3.15
CA LEU A 22 6.25 -0.86 -3.99
C LEU A 22 5.64 -1.51 -5.24
N TRP A 23 6.16 -1.17 -6.41
CA TRP A 23 5.87 -1.86 -7.67
C TRP A 23 7.12 -2.60 -8.13
N ILE A 24 6.99 -3.89 -8.44
CA ILE A 24 8.11 -4.74 -8.88
C ILE A 24 7.78 -5.47 -10.17
N TRP A 25 8.55 -5.18 -11.22
CA TRP A 25 8.48 -5.94 -12.47
C TRP A 25 9.08 -7.33 -12.28
N CYS A 26 8.19 -8.32 -12.34
CA CYS A 26 8.47 -9.72 -12.13
C CYS A 26 8.70 -10.49 -13.44
N GLY A 27 8.57 -9.83 -14.61
CA GLY A 27 8.63 -10.51 -15.91
C GLY A 27 7.51 -11.55 -16.01
N ASN A 28 7.86 -12.83 -16.16
CA ASN A 28 6.88 -13.92 -16.25
C ASN A 28 7.33 -15.21 -15.55
N ALA A 29 6.37 -16.10 -15.28
CA ALA A 29 6.54 -17.38 -14.58
C ALA A 29 7.25 -17.26 -13.21
N GLU A 30 8.44 -17.85 -13.04
CA GLU A 30 9.17 -17.91 -11.76
C GLU A 30 9.32 -16.53 -11.11
N GLY A 31 9.51 -15.49 -11.92
CA GLY A 31 9.68 -14.14 -11.40
C GLY A 31 8.48 -13.63 -10.59
N LEU A 32 7.25 -14.11 -10.83
CA LEU A 32 6.11 -13.76 -9.98
C LEU A 32 6.28 -14.31 -8.56
N GLU A 33 6.66 -15.57 -8.42
CA GLU A 33 6.79 -16.21 -7.11
C GLU A 33 7.94 -15.60 -6.32
N ARG A 34 9.05 -15.35 -7.01
CA ARG A 34 10.20 -14.68 -6.41
C ARG A 34 9.91 -13.22 -6.07
N GLY A 35 9.05 -12.55 -6.84
CA GLY A 35 8.52 -11.22 -6.51
C GLY A 35 7.69 -11.21 -5.23
N ARG A 36 6.87 -12.25 -5.00
CA ARG A 36 6.15 -12.44 -3.73
C ARG A 36 7.11 -12.67 -2.55
N THR A 37 8.17 -13.45 -2.74
CA THR A 37 9.24 -13.63 -1.75
C THR A 37 9.96 -12.32 -1.43
N CYS A 38 10.30 -11.52 -2.45
CA CYS A 38 10.88 -10.18 -2.27
C CYS A 38 9.94 -9.27 -1.45
N LEU A 39 8.68 -9.16 -1.85
CA LEU A 39 7.65 -8.39 -1.16
C LEU A 39 7.54 -8.78 0.33
N LYS A 40 7.41 -10.08 0.60
CA LYS A 40 7.34 -10.63 1.97
C LYS A 40 8.59 -10.28 2.79
N ARG A 41 9.78 -10.50 2.22
CA ARG A 41 11.07 -10.19 2.87
C ARG A 41 11.23 -8.71 3.18
N TRP A 42 10.75 -7.83 2.30
CA TRP A 42 10.80 -6.38 2.49
C TRP A 42 9.67 -5.81 3.35
N GLY A 43 8.79 -6.66 3.91
CA GLY A 43 7.68 -6.24 4.77
C GLY A 43 6.52 -5.56 4.04
N PHE A 44 6.30 -5.90 2.77
CA PHE A 44 5.14 -5.50 1.98
C PHE A 44 4.18 -6.69 1.82
N ARG A 45 2.87 -6.42 1.88
CA ARG A 45 1.85 -7.40 1.49
C ARG A 45 1.51 -7.15 0.03
N ARG A 46 1.52 -8.18 -0.83
CA ARG A 46 1.01 -8.04 -2.21
C ARG A 46 -0.47 -7.63 -2.16
N CYS A 47 -0.83 -6.55 -2.86
CA CYS A 47 -2.21 -6.05 -2.97
C CYS A 47 -2.79 -6.18 -4.39
N GLU A 48 -2.03 -5.85 -5.44
CA GLU A 48 -2.46 -5.96 -6.86
C GLU A 48 -1.38 -6.65 -7.73
N ASP A 49 -1.71 -6.97 -8.99
CA ASP A 49 -0.82 -7.56 -10.00
C ASP A 49 -1.10 -6.94 -11.38
N ILE A 50 -0.38 -5.87 -11.74
CA ILE A 50 -0.59 -5.14 -12.99
C ILE A 50 0.01 -5.95 -14.14
N CYS A 51 -0.83 -6.34 -15.11
CA CYS A 51 -0.41 -7.09 -16.29
C CYS A 51 -0.15 -6.16 -17.47
N TRP A 52 1.10 -6.09 -17.94
CA TRP A 52 1.44 -5.51 -19.24
C TRP A 52 1.28 -6.58 -20.32
N VAL A 53 0.16 -6.50 -21.05
CA VAL A 53 -0.16 -7.35 -22.20
C VAL A 53 0.43 -6.73 -23.45
N LYS A 54 1.09 -7.56 -24.27
CA LYS A 54 1.79 -7.12 -25.46
C LYS A 54 1.07 -7.61 -26.70
N THR A 55 0.65 -6.67 -27.56
CA THR A 55 0.03 -7.01 -28.85
C THR A 55 1.10 -7.25 -29.92
N ASN A 56 0.71 -7.92 -31.01
CA ASN A 56 1.56 -8.20 -32.16
C ASN A 56 0.90 -7.74 -33.47
N ILE A 57 0.21 -6.59 -33.44
CA ILE A 57 -0.55 -6.04 -34.57
C ILE A 57 0.38 -5.71 -35.75
N LYS A 58 1.59 -5.21 -35.47
CA LYS A 58 2.59 -4.86 -36.50
C LYS A 58 3.30 -6.10 -37.06
N ASN A 59 3.46 -7.14 -36.25
CA ASN A 59 4.15 -8.38 -36.62
C ASN A 59 3.32 -9.62 -36.23
N PRO A 60 2.18 -9.89 -36.91
CA PRO A 60 1.31 -11.00 -36.55
C PRO A 60 2.02 -12.35 -36.69
N GLY A 61 1.97 -13.17 -35.64
CA GLY A 61 2.59 -14.49 -35.64
C GLY A 61 2.70 -15.12 -34.25
N HIS A 62 2.94 -16.43 -34.24
CA HIS A 62 3.20 -17.20 -33.04
C HIS A 62 4.68 -17.53 -32.91
N ASN A 63 5.23 -17.42 -31.70
CA ASN A 63 6.59 -17.87 -31.45
C ASN A 63 6.58 -19.40 -31.29
N LYS A 64 7.06 -20.12 -32.31
CA LYS A 64 7.17 -21.58 -32.31
C LYS A 64 8.12 -22.11 -31.22
N ASN A 65 9.06 -21.30 -30.77
CA ASN A 65 10.00 -21.63 -29.72
C ASN A 65 9.50 -21.09 -28.38
N LEU A 66 8.73 -21.92 -27.67
CA LEU A 66 8.28 -21.60 -26.32
C LEU A 66 9.47 -21.55 -25.35
N GLN A 67 9.36 -20.70 -24.33
CA GLN A 67 10.34 -20.66 -23.23
C GLN A 67 10.36 -22.02 -22.51
N PRO A 68 11.51 -22.47 -21.98
CA PRO A 68 11.57 -23.68 -21.15
C PRO A 68 10.50 -23.67 -20.06
N ASN A 69 9.86 -24.82 -19.85
CA ASN A 69 8.76 -25.02 -18.90
C ASN A 69 7.53 -24.12 -19.16
N ALA A 70 7.26 -23.74 -20.42
CA ALA A 70 6.04 -23.02 -20.80
C ALA A 70 5.13 -23.87 -21.71
N THR A 71 3.89 -24.11 -21.27
CA THR A 71 2.84 -24.73 -22.11
C THR A 71 2.24 -23.75 -23.12
N PHE A 72 2.25 -22.45 -22.80
CA PHE A 72 1.68 -21.37 -23.62
C PHE A 72 2.73 -20.30 -23.94
N GLN A 73 2.59 -19.62 -25.07
CA GLN A 73 3.38 -18.44 -25.40
C GLN A 73 3.12 -17.35 -24.36
N ARG A 74 4.19 -16.82 -23.76
CA ARG A 74 4.11 -15.78 -22.72
C ARG A 74 4.11 -14.39 -23.39
N THR A 75 2.93 -13.82 -23.59
CA THR A 75 2.69 -12.52 -24.26
C THR A 75 2.43 -11.36 -23.28
N LYS A 76 2.79 -11.54 -22.01
CA LYS A 76 2.64 -10.50 -20.98
C LYS A 76 3.72 -10.56 -19.91
N GLU A 77 3.93 -9.42 -19.27
CA GLU A 77 4.76 -9.27 -18.08
C GLU A 77 3.91 -8.80 -16.88
N HIS A 78 4.35 -9.16 -15.67
CA HIS A 78 3.69 -8.83 -14.42
C HIS A 78 4.45 -7.76 -13.65
N CYS A 79 3.73 -6.79 -13.11
CA CYS A 79 4.23 -5.82 -12.14
C CYS A 79 3.43 -5.96 -10.84
N LEU A 80 3.98 -6.71 -9.88
CA LEU A 80 3.32 -6.91 -8.59
C LEU A 80 3.35 -5.62 -7.77
N MET A 81 2.21 -5.29 -7.16
CA MET A 81 2.08 -4.15 -6.25
C MET A 81 2.05 -4.63 -4.80
N GLY A 82 2.84 -3.99 -3.96
CA GLY A 82 2.93 -4.22 -2.52
C GLY A 82 2.51 -3.01 -1.69
N ILE A 83 1.83 -3.25 -0.57
CA ILE A 83 1.49 -2.25 0.45
C ILE A 83 2.25 -2.51 1.75
N LYS A 84 2.83 -1.45 2.33
CA LYS A 84 3.44 -1.41 3.67
C LYS A 84 2.64 -0.47 4.58
N GLY A 85 2.52 -0.87 5.85
CA GLY A 85 1.69 -0.20 6.85
C GLY A 85 0.21 -0.47 6.68
N THR A 86 -0.60 0.48 7.16
CA THR A 86 -2.06 0.48 7.05
C THR A 86 -2.48 1.66 6.17
N VAL A 87 -3.25 1.38 5.13
CA VAL A 87 -3.91 2.39 4.29
C VAL A 87 -5.37 1.99 4.14
N LYS A 88 -6.30 2.94 4.29
CA LYS A 88 -7.75 2.71 4.17
C LYS A 88 -8.37 3.66 3.15
N ARG A 89 -8.91 3.14 2.05
CA ARG A 89 -9.56 3.92 0.97
C ARG A 89 -10.63 4.90 1.46
N SER A 90 -11.33 4.59 2.54
CA SER A 90 -12.41 5.42 3.10
C SER A 90 -11.95 6.57 3.99
N THR A 91 -10.72 6.56 4.51
CA THR A 91 -10.20 7.60 5.41
C THR A 91 -8.95 8.30 4.87
N ASP A 92 -8.18 7.61 4.03
CA ASP A 92 -6.83 8.02 3.62
C ASP A 92 -6.81 8.60 2.20
N GLY A 93 -7.85 9.38 1.86
CA GLY A 93 -7.96 10.08 0.58
C GLY A 93 -6.87 11.16 0.41
N ASP A 94 -6.28 11.62 1.52
CA ASP A 94 -5.06 12.45 1.56
C ASP A 94 -3.83 11.78 0.93
N PHE A 95 -3.87 10.45 0.77
CA PHE A 95 -2.71 9.65 0.42
C PHE A 95 -2.92 8.79 -0.83
N ILE A 96 -4.15 8.32 -1.07
CA ILE A 96 -4.47 7.48 -2.23
C ILE A 96 -5.77 7.85 -2.94
N HIS A 97 -5.71 7.87 -4.28
CA HIS A 97 -6.89 7.84 -5.14
C HIS A 97 -6.99 6.44 -5.78
N ALA A 98 -7.55 5.50 -5.02
CA ALA A 98 -7.77 4.15 -5.54
C ALA A 98 -8.89 4.11 -6.60
N ASN A 99 -8.81 3.14 -7.51
CA ASN A 99 -9.76 2.90 -8.60
C ASN A 99 -9.83 3.99 -9.68
N VAL A 100 -8.84 4.87 -9.77
CA VAL A 100 -8.68 5.76 -10.94
C VAL A 100 -8.29 4.94 -12.16
N ASP A 101 -7.25 4.11 -12.03
CA ASP A 101 -6.72 3.25 -13.09
C ASP A 101 -7.06 1.77 -12.85
N ILE A 102 -6.90 0.95 -13.90
CA ILE A 102 -7.06 -0.51 -13.90
C ILE A 102 -5.70 -1.24 -13.77
N ASP A 103 -5.73 -2.56 -13.59
CA ASP A 103 -4.56 -3.43 -13.45
C ASP A 103 -4.04 -4.00 -14.79
N LEU A 104 -4.32 -3.32 -15.90
CA LEU A 104 -3.92 -3.71 -17.25
C LEU A 104 -3.25 -2.54 -17.99
N ILE A 105 -2.14 -2.84 -18.64
CA ILE A 105 -1.49 -1.99 -19.65
C ILE A 105 -1.46 -2.79 -20.95
N ILE A 106 -1.88 -2.18 -22.07
CA ILE A 106 -1.90 -2.83 -23.38
C ILE A 106 -1.12 -1.96 -24.37
N GLU A 107 0.07 -2.42 -24.75
CA GLU A 107 0.90 -1.79 -25.79
C GLU A 107 1.36 -2.85 -26.81
N GLU A 108 1.85 -2.42 -27.96
CA GLU A 108 2.50 -3.31 -28.93
C GLU A 108 3.82 -3.85 -28.36
N GLU A 109 4.17 -5.11 -28.65
CA GLU A 109 5.46 -5.69 -28.26
C GLU A 109 6.59 -4.78 -28.81
N PRO A 110 7.47 -4.25 -27.93
CA PRO A 110 8.53 -3.36 -28.36
C PRO A 110 9.61 -4.11 -29.15
N GLU A 111 10.47 -3.36 -29.82
CA GLU A 111 11.64 -3.95 -30.50
C GLU A 111 12.49 -4.78 -29.52
N TYR A 112 13.09 -5.88 -30.01
CA TYR A 112 13.78 -6.86 -29.16
C TYR A 112 14.94 -6.28 -28.32
N SER A 113 15.57 -5.20 -28.81
CA SER A 113 16.61 -4.43 -28.11
C SER A 113 16.07 -3.51 -27.01
N CYS A 114 14.79 -3.14 -27.08
CA CYS A 114 14.16 -2.23 -26.13
C CYS A 114 13.94 -2.92 -24.79
N LYS A 115 14.75 -2.53 -23.80
CA LYS A 115 14.60 -2.99 -22.41
C LYS A 115 13.44 -2.31 -21.69
N ASP A 116 12.92 -1.19 -22.19
CA ASP A 116 12.04 -0.29 -21.44
C ASP A 116 10.67 -0.91 -21.09
N LYS A 117 10.02 -0.33 -20.07
CA LYS A 117 8.69 -0.72 -19.60
C LYS A 117 7.70 0.38 -20.00
N PRO A 118 6.41 0.05 -20.20
CA PRO A 118 5.41 1.01 -20.64
C PRO A 118 5.39 2.24 -19.74
N VAL A 119 5.36 3.43 -20.34
CA VAL A 119 5.40 4.70 -19.57
C VAL A 119 4.16 4.85 -18.68
N GLU A 120 3.05 4.22 -19.06
CA GLU A 120 1.78 4.20 -18.32
C GLU A 120 1.92 3.72 -16.87
N ILE A 121 2.93 2.88 -16.55
CA ILE A 121 3.14 2.46 -15.16
C ILE A 121 3.48 3.64 -14.23
N PHE A 122 4.12 4.70 -14.74
CA PHE A 122 4.35 5.92 -13.96
C PHE A 122 3.04 6.66 -13.69
N HIS A 123 2.13 6.70 -14.67
CA HIS A 123 0.82 7.35 -14.54
C HIS A 123 -0.03 6.64 -13.49
N ILE A 124 -0.14 5.31 -13.56
CA ILE A 124 -0.86 4.49 -12.57
C ILE A 124 -0.32 4.76 -11.14
N ILE A 125 1.00 4.85 -10.97
CA ILE A 125 1.62 5.11 -9.66
C ILE A 125 1.34 6.54 -9.16
N GLU A 126 1.40 7.53 -10.06
CA GLU A 126 1.21 8.95 -9.75
C GLU A 126 -0.25 9.30 -9.46
N HIS A 127 -1.19 8.72 -10.20
CA HIS A 127 -2.62 8.82 -9.95
C HIS A 127 -3.00 8.12 -8.64
N PHE A 128 -2.51 6.90 -8.43
CA PHE A 128 -2.86 6.11 -7.25
C PHE A 128 -2.31 6.69 -5.95
N CYS A 129 -1.04 7.15 -5.92
CA CYS A 129 -0.38 7.61 -4.69
C CYS A 129 0.05 9.08 -4.75
N LEU A 130 -0.55 9.86 -3.85
CA LEU A 130 -0.31 11.30 -3.69
C LEU A 130 1.05 11.62 -3.05
N GLY A 131 1.82 10.61 -2.65
CA GLY A 131 3.17 10.78 -2.13
C GLY A 131 4.17 11.25 -3.20
N LYS A 132 4.71 12.47 -3.04
CA LYS A 132 5.72 13.07 -3.93
C LYS A 132 7.10 12.38 -3.90
N ARG A 133 7.35 11.50 -2.93
CA ARG A 133 8.65 10.85 -2.72
C ARG A 133 8.72 9.51 -3.42
N ARG A 134 9.07 9.54 -4.71
CA ARG A 134 9.06 8.38 -5.61
C ARG A 134 10.49 8.00 -6.03
N LEU A 135 10.86 6.72 -5.91
CA LEU A 135 12.18 6.20 -6.26
C LEU A 135 12.07 5.12 -7.35
N HIS A 136 12.69 5.37 -8.51
CA HIS A 136 12.87 4.41 -9.59
C HIS A 136 14.26 3.76 -9.48
N ILE A 137 14.31 2.51 -9.03
CA ILE A 137 15.56 1.73 -8.97
C ILE A 137 15.72 0.95 -10.29
N PHE A 138 16.93 0.95 -10.84
CA PHE A 138 17.32 0.40 -12.15
C PHE A 138 16.71 1.13 -13.37
N GLY A 139 16.51 2.44 -13.19
CA GLY A 139 16.26 3.34 -14.30
C GLY A 139 17.48 3.52 -15.21
N ARG A 140 17.18 3.94 -16.45
CA ARG A 140 18.11 4.43 -17.48
C ARG A 140 17.84 5.91 -17.74
N ASP A 141 18.73 6.57 -18.47
CA ASP A 141 18.54 7.94 -18.96
C ASP A 141 17.18 8.12 -19.69
N SER A 142 16.75 7.12 -20.48
CA SER A 142 15.44 7.10 -21.17
C SER A 142 14.22 7.11 -20.24
N THR A 143 14.41 6.92 -18.94
CA THR A 143 13.36 6.79 -17.93
C THR A 143 13.47 7.80 -16.78
N ILE A 144 14.31 8.83 -16.94
CA ILE A 144 14.33 9.99 -16.04
C ILE A 144 13.00 10.73 -16.23
N ARG A 145 12.29 10.99 -15.12
CA ARG A 145 10.94 11.57 -15.13
C ARG A 145 10.79 12.60 -14.01
N PRO A 146 10.16 13.76 -14.27
CA PRO A 146 9.94 14.76 -13.24
C PRO A 146 9.18 14.22 -12.02
N GLY A 147 9.58 14.63 -10.82
CA GLY A 147 8.99 14.15 -9.56
C GLY A 147 9.40 12.73 -9.15
N TRP A 148 10.43 12.16 -9.77
CA TRP A 148 11.06 10.89 -9.38
C TRP A 148 12.55 11.08 -9.09
N VAL A 149 13.05 10.35 -8.11
CA VAL A 149 14.49 10.06 -7.98
C VAL A 149 14.77 8.81 -8.79
N THR A 150 15.72 8.86 -9.72
CA THR A 150 16.11 7.71 -10.55
C THR A 150 17.53 7.27 -10.21
N VAL A 151 17.71 6.00 -9.84
CA VAL A 151 18.99 5.38 -9.48
C VAL A 151 19.19 4.15 -10.36
N GLY A 152 20.33 4.02 -11.03
CA GLY A 152 20.61 2.85 -11.86
C GLY A 152 22.05 2.80 -12.36
N PRO A 153 22.58 1.59 -12.65
CA PRO A 153 23.96 1.42 -13.13
C PRO A 153 24.16 1.86 -14.59
N GLU A 154 23.08 2.03 -15.36
CA GLU A 154 23.10 2.48 -16.76
C GLU A 154 22.86 4.01 -16.89
N LEU A 155 22.96 4.79 -15.80
CA LEU A 155 22.84 6.25 -15.84
C LEU A 155 24.18 6.92 -16.20
N THR A 156 24.16 7.82 -17.19
CA THR A 156 25.39 8.48 -17.68
C THR A 156 25.89 9.63 -16.79
N SER A 157 25.06 10.16 -15.89
CA SER A 157 25.36 11.37 -15.12
C SER A 157 24.65 11.42 -13.76
N SER A 158 25.14 12.29 -12.86
CA SER A 158 24.69 12.41 -11.47
C SER A 158 24.56 13.86 -11.01
N ASN A 159 23.51 14.17 -10.25
CA ASN A 159 23.34 15.45 -9.54
C ASN A 159 22.44 15.38 -8.29
N PHE A 160 22.13 14.18 -7.79
CA PHE A 160 21.30 14.03 -6.59
C PHE A 160 21.99 14.66 -5.39
N ASN A 161 21.29 15.60 -4.76
CA ASN A 161 21.67 16.21 -3.50
C ASN A 161 20.58 15.91 -2.47
N ALA A 162 20.93 15.12 -1.45
CA ALA A 162 19.96 14.62 -0.49
C ALA A 162 19.32 15.75 0.33
N GLU A 163 20.10 16.77 0.68
CA GLU A 163 19.69 17.94 1.46
C GLU A 163 18.71 18.82 0.67
N MET A 164 19.03 19.11 -0.60
CA MET A 164 18.14 19.83 -1.51
C MET A 164 16.84 19.05 -1.75
N TYR A 165 16.91 17.73 -1.95
CA TYR A 165 15.73 16.88 -2.10
C TYR A 165 14.86 16.92 -0.84
N LYS A 166 15.44 16.74 0.35
CA LYS A 166 14.75 16.89 1.64
C LYS A 166 14.07 18.26 1.76
N GLN A 167 14.76 19.36 1.40
CA GLN A 167 14.18 20.70 1.42
C GLN A 167 12.96 20.82 0.48
N VAL A 168 13.02 20.25 -0.72
CA VAL A 168 11.90 20.28 -1.69
C VAL A 168 10.69 19.48 -1.19
N VAL A 169 10.90 18.26 -0.69
CA VAL A 169 9.80 17.37 -0.27
C VAL A 169 9.27 17.65 1.14
N ASN A 170 9.94 18.50 1.92
CA ASN A 170 9.61 18.80 3.32
C ASN A 170 9.42 20.31 3.57
N LYS A 171 9.10 21.12 2.54
CA LYS A 171 8.90 22.58 2.68
C LYS A 171 7.86 22.96 3.75
N ASP A 172 6.85 22.12 3.91
CA ASP A 172 5.79 22.25 4.90
C ASP A 172 5.41 20.85 5.45
N ALA A 173 4.53 20.80 6.46
CA ALA A 173 4.13 19.56 7.14
C ALA A 173 3.52 18.50 6.20
N HIS A 174 2.83 18.93 5.14
CA HIS A 174 2.19 18.09 4.12
C HIS A 174 2.91 18.13 2.77
N GLY A 175 4.05 18.84 2.66
CA GLY A 175 4.77 19.08 1.40
C GLY A 175 5.23 17.83 0.67
N HIS A 176 5.24 16.69 1.36
CA HIS A 176 5.51 15.36 0.83
C HIS A 176 4.32 14.69 0.13
N LEU A 177 3.16 15.32 0.15
CA LEU A 177 1.92 14.94 -0.55
C LEU A 177 1.62 15.97 -1.64
N THR A 178 0.95 15.57 -2.72
CA THR A 178 0.46 16.51 -3.75
C THR A 178 -0.65 17.42 -3.23
N GLY A 179 -1.42 16.97 -2.24
CA GLY A 179 -2.74 17.51 -1.98
C GLY A 179 -3.74 17.04 -3.04
N CYS A 180 -4.97 17.54 -2.94
CA CYS A 180 -6.07 17.27 -3.86
C CYS A 180 -6.91 18.55 -4.01
N THR A 181 -7.47 18.80 -5.20
CA THR A 181 -8.39 19.93 -5.43
C THR A 181 -9.84 19.49 -5.23
N ASP A 182 -10.75 20.41 -4.91
CA ASP A 182 -12.17 20.09 -4.75
C ASP A 182 -12.79 19.47 -6.01
N GLU A 183 -12.24 19.77 -7.20
CA GLU A 183 -12.66 19.17 -8.46
C GLU A 183 -12.26 17.69 -8.56
N ILE A 184 -11.00 17.36 -8.26
CA ILE A 184 -10.54 15.97 -8.22
C ILE A 184 -11.27 15.21 -7.11
N GLU A 185 -11.49 15.82 -5.94
CA GLU A 185 -12.30 15.23 -4.88
C GLU A 185 -13.74 14.94 -5.30
N ARG A 186 -14.38 15.79 -6.13
CA ARG A 186 -15.73 15.54 -6.66
C ARG A 186 -15.75 14.40 -7.68
N LEU A 187 -14.77 14.35 -8.58
CA LEU A 187 -14.75 13.43 -9.72
C LEU A 187 -14.20 12.03 -9.40
N ARG A 188 -13.28 11.90 -8.43
CA ARG A 188 -12.61 10.63 -8.16
C ARG A 188 -13.57 9.57 -7.58
N PRO A 189 -13.38 8.27 -7.90
CA PRO A 189 -14.17 7.19 -7.33
C PRO A 189 -14.09 7.14 -5.80
N LYS A 190 -15.24 6.98 -5.14
CA LYS A 190 -15.39 6.89 -3.69
C LYS A 190 -16.38 5.81 -3.30
N SER A 191 -16.22 5.22 -2.13
CA SER A 191 -17.20 4.30 -1.57
C SER A 191 -18.55 5.01 -1.33
N PRO A 192 -19.70 4.37 -1.60
CA PRO A 192 -21.00 4.93 -1.26
C PRO A 192 -21.13 5.22 0.24
N PRO A 193 -21.97 6.20 0.64
CA PRO A 193 -22.28 6.42 2.05
C PRO A 193 -22.81 5.14 2.72
N PRO A 194 -22.46 4.87 3.99
CA PRO A 194 -23.05 3.78 4.73
C PRO A 194 -24.58 3.91 4.75
N LYS A 195 -25.31 2.82 4.45
CA LYS A 195 -26.77 2.81 4.64
C LYS A 195 -27.07 2.96 6.12
N ASN A 196 -27.62 4.11 6.52
CA ASN A 196 -28.25 4.24 7.84
C ASN A 196 -29.32 3.16 7.97
N LYS A 197 -29.14 2.22 8.92
CA LYS A 197 -30.27 1.39 9.35
C LYS A 197 -31.33 2.35 9.91
N PRO A 198 -32.63 2.19 9.57
CA PRO A 198 -33.67 2.97 10.20
C PRO A 198 -33.61 2.72 11.71
N GLY A 199 -33.30 3.76 12.49
CA GLY A 199 -33.44 3.73 13.93
C GLY A 199 -34.92 3.48 14.26
N ASN A 200 -35.16 2.60 15.23
CA ASN A 200 -36.51 2.29 15.70
C ASN A 200 -37.05 3.47 16.52
N ASN A 201 -37.46 4.55 15.84
CA ASN A 201 -38.04 5.74 16.45
C ASN A 201 -39.45 5.45 16.96
N ASN A 202 -39.54 4.80 18.12
CA ASN A 202 -40.78 4.64 18.87
C ASN A 202 -40.64 5.21 20.28
N SER A 203 -40.37 6.51 20.36
CA SER A 203 -40.34 7.26 21.63
C SER A 203 -40.56 8.76 21.41
N ASP A 204 -41.63 9.14 20.70
CA ASP A 204 -42.31 10.40 20.99
C ASP A 204 -43.81 10.33 20.60
N ARG A 205 -44.65 10.07 21.60
CA ARG A 205 -46.09 10.41 21.55
C ARG A 205 -46.36 11.26 22.77
N GLY A 206 -46.48 12.55 22.52
CA GLY A 206 -46.55 13.58 23.55
C GLY A 206 -47.70 13.39 24.54
N ASN A 207 -47.43 13.82 25.77
CA ASN A 207 -48.41 13.91 26.84
C ASN A 207 -49.51 14.92 26.48
N LYS A 208 -50.78 14.49 26.52
CA LYS A 208 -51.95 15.39 26.49
C LYS A 208 -52.98 14.91 27.50
N GLU A 209 -53.28 15.79 28.45
CA GLU A 209 -54.38 15.62 29.41
C GLU A 209 -55.74 15.68 28.70
N GLY A 210 -56.72 14.93 29.20
CA GLY A 210 -58.06 14.87 28.61
C GLY A 210 -59.03 14.02 29.42
N THR A 211 -59.88 14.66 30.21
CA THR A 211 -60.90 14.05 31.08
C THR A 211 -61.99 13.29 30.32
N GLY A 212 -62.45 12.13 30.83
CA GLY A 212 -63.63 11.42 30.31
C GLY A 212 -64.14 10.32 31.26
N ARG A 213 -65.47 10.24 31.47
CA ARG A 213 -66.14 9.36 32.45
C ARG A 213 -66.55 7.99 31.88
N GLY A 214 -66.62 6.99 32.75
CA GLY A 214 -67.74 6.03 32.78
C GLY A 214 -67.42 4.55 32.53
N GLY A 215 -68.20 3.66 33.15
CA GLY A 215 -68.24 2.23 32.84
C GLY A 215 -68.04 1.32 34.06
N VAL A 216 -69.04 0.48 34.37
CA VAL A 216 -69.07 -0.42 35.53
C VAL A 216 -69.23 -1.88 35.07
N SER A 217 -68.69 -2.81 35.87
CA SER A 217 -69.01 -4.25 35.96
C SER A 217 -68.68 -5.20 34.80
N GLY A 218 -68.03 -6.32 35.16
CA GLY A 218 -68.78 -7.57 35.29
C GLY A 218 -68.32 -8.79 34.46
N ARG A 219 -68.00 -9.89 35.18
CA ARG A 219 -67.80 -11.28 34.69
C ARG A 219 -66.60 -11.47 33.74
N GLY A 220 -65.82 -12.55 33.79
CA GLY A 220 -65.97 -13.83 34.48
C GLY A 220 -66.01 -14.96 33.44
N GLY A 221 -64.90 -15.70 33.28
CA GLY A 221 -64.78 -16.74 32.24
C GLY A 221 -63.47 -17.52 32.32
N ASN A 222 -63.52 -18.71 32.91
CA ASN A 222 -62.42 -19.64 33.15
C ASN A 222 -62.07 -20.47 31.90
N THR A 223 -60.80 -20.89 31.71
CA THR A 223 -60.45 -22.31 31.41
C THR A 223 -58.93 -22.62 31.34
N ASN A 224 -58.55 -23.72 32.03
CA ASN A 224 -57.47 -24.70 31.77
C ASN A 224 -55.98 -24.24 31.65
N ARG A 225 -55.09 -24.66 32.57
CA ARG A 225 -54.33 -25.95 32.65
C ARG A 225 -53.20 -26.05 31.60
N GLY A 226 -51.94 -26.34 31.93
CA GLY A 226 -51.27 -26.61 33.22
C GLY A 226 -49.77 -26.26 33.13
N SER A 227 -49.03 -26.04 34.23
CA SER A 227 -48.13 -27.02 34.91
C SER A 227 -47.18 -27.78 33.97
N SER A 228 -45.88 -27.94 34.22
CA SER A 228 -44.92 -27.53 35.28
C SER A 228 -43.50 -27.71 34.64
N GLN A 229 -42.34 -27.36 35.20
CA GLN A 229 -41.79 -27.41 36.56
C GLN A 229 -40.56 -26.45 36.58
N GLN A 230 -40.36 -25.61 37.60
CA GLN A 230 -39.32 -25.75 38.66
C GLN A 230 -37.86 -25.88 38.19
N ARG A 231 -36.84 -25.41 38.93
CA ARG A 231 -36.62 -24.39 39.99
C ARG A 231 -35.12 -24.54 40.35
N GLY A 232 -34.38 -23.47 40.64
CA GLY A 232 -32.96 -23.66 41.00
C GLY A 232 -32.19 -22.37 41.27
N ASN A 233 -32.60 -21.62 42.28
CA ASN A 233 -31.93 -20.39 42.71
C ASN A 233 -31.12 -20.63 44.00
N SER A 234 -29.86 -20.19 44.07
CA SER A 234 -29.26 -19.77 45.35
C SER A 234 -27.94 -18.98 45.21
N ASN A 235 -27.87 -17.87 45.96
CA ASN A 235 -26.74 -16.95 46.14
C ASN A 235 -25.57 -17.52 46.98
N LYS A 236 -24.38 -16.96 46.78
CA LYS A 236 -23.46 -16.29 47.77
C LYS A 236 -22.11 -15.97 47.09
N GLY A 237 -21.35 -14.92 47.37
CA GLY A 237 -21.58 -13.73 48.21
C GLY A 237 -20.34 -13.32 49.04
N MET A 238 -19.69 -12.19 48.70
CA MET A 238 -18.79 -11.35 49.55
C MET A 238 -17.40 -11.95 49.94
N SER A 239 -16.34 -11.20 50.32
CA SER A 239 -15.86 -9.81 50.11
C SER A 239 -14.43 -9.65 50.74
N VAL A 240 -13.78 -8.47 50.60
CA VAL A 240 -12.55 -7.99 51.33
C VAL A 240 -11.20 -8.67 50.91
N GLY A 241 -10.00 -8.07 50.83
CA GLY A 241 -9.47 -6.69 51.06
C GLY A 241 -8.16 -6.72 51.91
N GLY A 242 -7.12 -5.87 51.77
CA GLY A 242 -6.81 -4.79 50.80
C GLY A 242 -5.62 -3.87 51.26
N ARG A 243 -4.94 -3.18 50.31
CA ARG A 243 -3.84 -2.16 50.46
C ARG A 243 -2.41 -2.57 50.87
N GLY A 244 -1.44 -1.96 50.17
CA GLY A 244 -0.02 -1.76 50.55
C GLY A 244 0.59 -0.67 49.64
N HIS A 245 1.42 0.25 50.15
CA HIS A 245 1.74 1.53 49.48
C HIS A 245 3.12 2.10 49.86
N MET A 246 3.98 2.40 48.87
CA MET A 246 5.10 3.39 48.80
C MET A 246 5.57 3.35 47.31
N GLY A 247 5.91 4.41 46.58
CA GLY A 247 6.63 5.66 46.89
C GLY A 247 8.09 5.52 46.44
N GLY A 248 8.69 6.29 45.54
CA GLY A 248 8.22 7.39 44.66
C GLY A 248 9.39 7.94 43.80
N VAL A 249 9.15 9.04 43.06
CA VAL A 249 10.14 9.91 42.35
C VAL A 249 10.89 9.30 41.13
N GLY A 250 10.97 10.06 40.03
CA GLY A 250 11.84 9.76 38.88
C GLY A 250 11.21 10.07 37.52
N GLY A 251 11.24 11.34 37.11
CA GLY A 251 10.69 11.76 35.82
C GLY A 251 11.59 11.36 34.64
N ALA A 252 11.01 10.71 33.63
CA ALA A 252 11.62 10.54 32.31
C ALA A 252 10.54 10.72 31.23
N ILE A 253 10.31 11.98 30.81
CA ILE A 253 9.51 12.29 29.63
C ILE A 253 10.29 11.83 28.40
N PHE A 254 10.08 10.59 27.99
CA PHE A 254 10.61 10.07 26.72
C PHE A 254 9.81 10.66 25.55
N ILE A 255 10.15 11.91 25.18
CA ILE A 255 9.84 12.44 23.84
C ILE A 255 10.68 11.63 22.84
N ARG A 256 10.13 10.49 22.44
CA ARG A 256 10.70 9.67 21.37
C ARG A 256 10.29 10.32 20.05
N MET A 257 11.06 11.34 19.65
CA MET A 257 10.96 12.04 18.35
C MET A 257 11.03 11.03 17.20
N ARG A 258 9.87 10.50 16.79
CA ARG A 258 9.71 9.64 15.60
C ARG A 258 9.70 10.53 14.37
N ILE A 259 10.89 10.95 13.97
CA ILE A 259 11.11 11.91 12.89
C ILE A 259 11.65 11.15 11.66
N TRP A 260 10.77 11.06 10.65
CA TRP A 260 11.03 10.84 9.22
C TRP A 260 11.59 9.48 8.75
N ARG A 261 10.71 8.65 8.18
CA ARG A 261 11.02 7.74 7.06
C ARG A 261 9.84 7.67 6.10
N SER A 262 10.07 8.05 4.83
CA SER A 262 9.11 7.85 3.74
C SER A 262 9.72 8.02 2.34
N LEU A 263 9.81 6.92 1.59
CA LEU A 263 9.81 6.87 0.13
C LEU A 263 8.86 5.74 -0.34
N CYS A 264 8.35 5.86 -1.57
CA CYS A 264 7.68 4.82 -2.35
C CYS A 264 8.60 4.34 -3.49
N PHE A 265 8.46 3.08 -3.93
CA PHE A 265 9.46 2.40 -4.77
C PHE A 265 8.93 1.80 -6.05
N PHE A 266 9.84 1.72 -7.03
CA PHE A 266 9.70 0.93 -8.23
C PHE A 266 10.97 0.10 -8.47
N PHE A 267 10.78 -1.13 -8.97
CA PHE A 267 11.83 -2.13 -9.16
C PHE A 267 11.82 -2.75 -10.56
N LYS A 268 13.00 -2.93 -11.14
CA LYS A 268 13.23 -3.63 -12.41
C LYS A 268 14.61 -4.30 -12.37
N GLU A 269 14.81 -5.49 -12.95
CA GLU A 269 16.16 -6.08 -13.08
C GLU A 269 16.57 -6.34 -14.52
N SER A 270 17.87 -6.28 -14.77
CA SER A 270 18.56 -6.79 -15.96
C SER A 270 20.04 -6.91 -15.61
N TRP A 271 20.64 -8.10 -15.71
CA TRP A 271 22.08 -8.28 -15.49
C TRP A 271 22.78 -9.07 -16.59
N ALA A 272 24.05 -8.72 -16.77
CA ALA A 272 24.98 -9.33 -17.70
C ALA A 272 25.42 -10.73 -17.26
N GLN A 273 25.79 -11.55 -18.24
CA GLN A 273 26.52 -12.80 -18.02
C GLN A 273 28.03 -12.50 -17.97
N GLY A 274 28.72 -12.95 -16.92
CA GLY A 274 30.18 -12.84 -16.84
C GLY A 274 30.73 -13.29 -15.48
N PRO A 275 31.93 -13.90 -15.43
CA PRO A 275 32.46 -14.54 -14.21
C PRO A 275 32.96 -13.58 -13.11
N ASN A 276 32.83 -12.25 -13.29
CA ASN A 276 33.38 -11.22 -12.40
C ASN A 276 32.29 -10.38 -11.69
N ALA A 277 31.23 -11.04 -11.19
CA ALA A 277 30.17 -10.38 -10.43
C ALA A 277 30.67 -9.93 -9.03
N LYS A 278 31.29 -8.74 -8.95
CA LYS A 278 31.64 -8.12 -7.67
C LYS A 278 30.36 -7.79 -6.88
N MET A 279 30.40 -8.12 -5.60
CA MET A 279 29.28 -8.05 -4.66
C MET A 279 28.76 -6.61 -4.49
N MET A 280 27.54 -6.33 -4.95
CA MET A 280 26.89 -5.03 -4.71
C MET A 280 26.17 -5.03 -3.36
N THR A 281 26.74 -4.28 -2.41
CA THR A 281 26.09 -3.92 -1.14
C THR A 281 25.47 -2.55 -1.31
N VAL A 282 24.15 -2.43 -1.12
CA VAL A 282 23.52 -1.12 -0.94
C VAL A 282 23.68 -0.73 0.53
N THR A 283 24.78 -0.05 0.84
CA THR A 283 24.97 0.57 2.15
C THR A 283 23.97 1.71 2.32
N ALA A 284 23.34 1.77 3.49
CA ALA A 284 22.40 2.83 3.81
C ALA A 284 23.09 4.20 3.84
N PHE A 285 22.31 5.26 3.61
CA PHE A 285 22.72 6.65 3.88
C PHE A 285 22.99 6.84 5.38
N GLU A 286 24.23 6.65 5.80
CA GLU A 286 24.79 7.25 7.00
C GLU A 286 25.95 8.18 6.64
N VAL A 287 26.24 9.08 7.58
CA VAL A 287 27.21 10.18 7.48
C VAL A 287 28.61 9.64 7.13
N LEU A 288 29.32 10.35 6.25
CA LEU A 288 30.72 10.08 5.87
C LEU A 288 31.64 9.84 7.11
N PRO A 289 32.75 9.06 7.01
CA PRO A 289 33.51 8.79 5.77
C PRO A 289 33.96 7.32 5.54
N SER A 290 34.64 7.10 4.40
CA SER A 290 35.45 5.93 4.02
C SER A 290 34.75 4.59 3.71
N LEU A 291 34.20 4.46 2.49
CA LEU A 291 34.74 3.57 1.43
C LEU A 291 33.92 3.71 0.14
N SER A 292 34.62 3.81 -0.99
CA SER A 292 34.06 4.21 -2.29
C SER A 292 33.37 3.07 -3.05
N LEU A 293 32.14 3.31 -3.50
CA LEU A 293 31.54 2.73 -4.71
C LEU A 293 30.47 3.72 -5.21
N ASP A 294 30.83 4.48 -6.25
CA ASP A 294 30.02 5.62 -6.72
C ASP A 294 28.76 5.16 -7.49
N PHE A 295 27.61 5.67 -7.09
CA PHE A 295 26.35 5.54 -7.83
C PHE A 295 25.91 6.90 -8.40
N ASN A 296 25.66 6.93 -9.71
CA ASN A 296 25.13 8.11 -10.40
C ASN A 296 23.59 8.21 -10.26
N VAL A 297 23.04 9.42 -10.03
CA VAL A 297 21.61 9.67 -9.71
C VAL A 297 21.14 11.06 -10.22
N LEU A 298 20.06 11.16 -11.01
CA LEU A 298 19.63 12.41 -11.72
C LEU A 298 18.16 12.31 -12.24
N ARG A 299 17.25 13.32 -12.31
CA ARG A 299 17.06 14.66 -11.67
C ARG A 299 15.54 14.86 -11.38
N ILE A 300 15.22 15.95 -10.67
CA ILE A 300 13.91 16.65 -10.45
C ILE A 300 12.93 16.58 -11.62
#